data_AF-A0A8J2KZN4-F1
#
_entry.id   AF-A0A8J2KZN4-F1
#
_cell.length_a   1.000
_cell.length_b   1.000
_cell.length_c   1.000
_cell.angle_alpha   90.00
_cell.angle_beta   90.00
_cell.angle_gamma   90.00
#
_symmetry.space_group_name_H-M   'P 1'
#
loop_
_entity.id
_entity.type
_entity.pdbx_description
1 polymer ?
#
loop_
_entity_poly.entity_id
_entity_poly.type
_entity_poly.pdbx_seq_one_letter_code
_entity_poly.pdbx_strand_id
1 'polypeptide(L)'
;MLTDKSDPVTVKPQIIGGEDARPGEFPWMISIQFFSTDKWEHACGGAIIDHRHIISAAHCWFNKKFTYRVVAGAHNISDENEPSRQIHEPCRFHQHPKWNYYIS
;
A
#
# COMPACT_ATOMS: atom_id res chain seq x y z
N MET A 1 -29.66 40.85 9.30
CA MET A 1 -29.13 40.88 7.92
C MET A 1 -27.99 39.86 7.86
N LEU A 2 -28.02 39.05 6.81
CA LEU A 2 -27.58 37.66 6.72
C LEU A 2 -26.05 37.48 6.68
N THR A 3 -25.52 36.48 7.39
CA THR A 3 -24.37 35.70 6.90
C THR A 3 -24.73 34.23 7.02
N ASP A 4 -24.59 33.57 5.89
CA ASP A 4 -25.25 32.35 5.45
C ASP A 4 -24.74 31.09 6.16
N LYS A 5 -25.67 30.14 6.38
CA LYS A 5 -25.34 28.77 6.71
C LYS A 5 -25.09 28.05 5.39
N SER A 6 -24.09 27.16 5.36
CA SER A 6 -23.81 26.21 4.27
C SER A 6 -23.23 26.76 2.97
N ASP A 7 -21.99 27.25 3.03
CA ASP A 7 -21.11 27.11 1.85
C ASP A 7 -20.60 25.66 1.79
N PRO A 8 -20.99 24.84 0.79
CA PRO A 8 -20.34 23.56 0.60
C PRO A 8 -18.89 23.85 0.21
N VAL A 9 -17.96 23.46 1.08
CA VAL A 9 -16.53 23.41 0.73
C VAL A 9 -16.44 22.53 -0.51
N THR A 10 -16.34 23.15 -1.67
CA THR A 10 -16.17 22.45 -2.94
C THR A 10 -14.73 21.96 -2.94
N VAL A 11 -14.51 20.75 -2.41
CA VAL A 11 -13.22 20.08 -2.47
C VAL A 11 -12.97 19.80 -3.95
N LYS A 12 -12.14 20.63 -4.57
CA LYS A 12 -11.68 20.36 -5.93
C LYS A 12 -10.93 19.02 -5.89
N PRO A 13 -11.32 18.03 -6.72
CA PRO A 13 -10.58 16.78 -6.80
C PRO A 13 -9.13 17.11 -7.19
N GLN A 14 -8.18 16.65 -6.36
CA GLN A 14 -6.75 16.84 -6.62
C GLN A 14 -6.25 15.89 -7.71
N ILE A 15 -6.99 14.80 -7.95
CA ILE A 15 -6.76 13.84 -9.03
C ILE A 15 -7.58 14.27 -10.23
N ILE A 16 -6.92 14.51 -11.37
CA ILE A 16 -7.59 14.83 -12.64
C ILE A 16 -7.85 13.53 -13.38
N GLY A 17 -9.12 13.19 -13.61
CA GLY A 17 -9.52 12.05 -14.44
C GLY A 17 -9.26 10.67 -13.84
N GLY A 18 -9.00 10.57 -12.53
CA GLY A 18 -8.90 9.28 -11.86
C GLY A 18 -10.27 8.64 -11.67
N GLU A 19 -10.33 7.33 -11.84
CA GLU A 19 -11.49 6.49 -11.55
C GLU A 19 -11.09 5.34 -10.64
N ASP A 20 -12.06 4.77 -9.92
CA ASP A 20 -11.83 3.58 -9.12
C ASP A 20 -11.48 2.40 -10.03
N ALA A 21 -10.40 1.69 -9.70
CA ALA A 21 -10.03 0.48 -10.40
C ALA A 21 -11.14 -0.58 -10.26
N ARG A 22 -11.28 -1.47 -11.23
CA ARG A 22 -12.18 -2.62 -11.10
C ARG A 22 -11.53 -3.70 -10.23
N PRO A 23 -12.31 -4.55 -9.53
CA PRO A 23 -11.77 -5.71 -8.85
C PRO A 23 -10.92 -6.57 -9.80
N GLY A 24 -9.65 -6.78 -9.45
CA GLY A 24 -8.71 -7.56 -10.24
C GLY A 24 -8.13 -6.87 -11.49
N GLU A 25 -8.37 -5.57 -11.70
CA GLU A 25 -7.81 -4.83 -12.85
C GLU A 25 -6.27 -4.79 -12.85
N PHE A 26 -5.68 -4.67 -11.66
CA PHE A 26 -4.23 -4.68 -11.45
C PHE A 26 -3.85 -5.82 -10.50
N PRO A 27 -3.88 -7.08 -10.96
CA PRO A 27 -3.75 -8.25 -10.09
C PRO A 27 -2.36 -8.40 -9.45
N TRP A 28 -1.35 -7.73 -9.99
CA TRP A 28 0.00 -7.69 -9.42
C TRP A 28 0.13 -6.70 -8.25
N MET A 29 -0.83 -5.81 -8.02
CA MET A 29 -0.75 -4.82 -6.95
C MET A 29 -0.73 -5.48 -5.58
N ILE A 30 0.17 -5.02 -4.73
CA ILE A 30 0.29 -5.50 -3.35
C ILE A 30 0.37 -4.33 -2.37
N SER A 31 -0.02 -4.62 -1.14
CA SER A 31 0.22 -3.76 0.02
C SER A 31 1.27 -4.41 0.92
N ILE A 32 2.40 -3.72 1.09
CA ILE A 32 3.40 -4.07 2.10
C ILE A 32 2.98 -3.42 3.41
N GLN A 33 2.87 -4.24 4.46
CA GLN A 33 2.45 -3.82 5.78
C GLN A 33 3.50 -4.19 6.82
N PHE A 34 3.54 -3.43 7.91
CA PHE A 34 4.35 -3.72 9.08
C PHE A 34 3.49 -3.75 10.33
N PHE A 35 3.90 -4.52 11.32
CA PHE A 35 3.21 -4.59 12.61
C PHE A 35 3.67 -3.45 13.51
N SER A 36 2.73 -2.62 13.95
CA SER A 36 2.94 -1.40 14.73
C SER A 36 1.80 -1.22 15.72
N THR A 37 2.13 -0.99 17.01
CA THR A 37 1.15 -0.67 18.06
C THR A 37 -0.08 -1.58 18.02
N ASP A 38 0.16 -2.90 18.02
CA ASP A 38 -0.84 -3.97 18.01
C ASP A 38 -1.75 -4.07 16.78
N LYS A 39 -1.38 -3.42 15.66
CA LYS A 39 -2.10 -3.52 14.39
C LYS A 39 -1.15 -3.57 13.19
N TRP A 40 -1.67 -4.01 12.06
CA TRP A 40 -0.96 -3.97 10.79
C TRP A 40 -1.21 -2.65 10.07
N GLU A 41 -0.15 -1.94 9.71
CA GLU A 41 -0.21 -0.66 9.02
C GLU A 41 0.37 -0.76 7.61
N HIS A 42 -0.27 -0.11 6.64
CA HIS A 42 0.25 0.01 5.28
C HIS A 42 1.50 0.90 5.25
N ALA A 43 2.58 0.39 4.67
CA ALA A 43 3.82 1.14 4.47
C ALA A 43 4.01 1.57 3.02
N CYS A 44 3.82 0.64 2.09
CA CYS A 44 4.21 0.81 0.69
C CYS A 44 3.36 -0.06 -0.24
N GLY A 45 3.35 0.33 -1.52
CA GLY A 45 2.94 -0.55 -2.62
C GLY A 45 4.08 -1.42 -3.16
N GLY A 46 3.75 -2.23 -4.16
CA GLY A 46 4.70 -3.03 -4.93
C GLY A 46 3.98 -3.80 -6.03
N ALA A 47 4.72 -4.67 -6.72
CA ALA A 47 4.16 -5.53 -7.75
C ALA A 47 4.66 -6.98 -7.62
N ILE A 48 3.78 -7.95 -7.88
CA ILE A 48 4.15 -9.36 -8.09
C ILE A 48 4.87 -9.44 -9.44
N ILE A 49 6.08 -10.03 -9.44
CA ILE A 49 6.89 -10.21 -10.65
C ILE A 49 7.00 -11.68 -11.06
N ASP A 50 6.84 -12.60 -10.10
CA ASP A 50 6.67 -14.03 -10.36
C ASP A 50 6.00 -14.73 -9.15
N HIS A 51 5.86 -16.05 -9.24
CA HIS A 51 5.25 -16.91 -8.22
C HIS A 51 5.88 -16.86 -6.80
N ARG A 52 7.09 -16.32 -6.64
CA ARG A 52 7.85 -16.23 -5.38
C ARG A 52 8.44 -14.86 -5.10
N HIS A 53 8.37 -13.93 -6.04
CA HIS A 53 9.00 -12.63 -5.90
C HIS A 53 8.03 -11.47 -6.13
N ILE A 54 8.20 -10.46 -5.30
CA ILE A 54 7.62 -9.15 -5.43
C ILE A 54 8.73 -8.11 -5.60
N ILE A 55 8.40 -6.97 -6.20
CA ILE A 55 9.28 -5.82 -6.29
C ILE A 55 8.67 -4.62 -5.59
N SER A 56 9.49 -3.85 -4.88
CA SER A 56 9.14 -2.56 -4.28
C SER A 56 10.41 -1.72 -4.07
N ALA A 57 10.26 -0.49 -3.59
CA ALA A 57 11.36 0.42 -3.34
C ALA A 57 12.13 0.02 -2.07
N ALA A 58 13.46 0.11 -2.10
CA ALA A 58 14.32 -0.29 -0.99
C ALA A 58 14.00 0.44 0.34
N HIS A 59 13.51 1.68 0.30
CA HIS A 59 13.12 2.42 1.50
C HIS A 59 11.88 1.87 2.20
N CYS A 60 11.10 0.99 1.56
CA CYS A 60 9.93 0.37 2.18
C CYS A 60 10.29 -0.55 3.36
N TRP A 61 11.55 -0.98 3.44
CA TRP A 61 12.08 -1.80 4.52
C TRP A 61 12.98 -0.98 5.46
N PHE A 62 12.47 0.18 5.87
CA PHE A 62 13.20 1.17 6.66
C PHE A 62 13.62 0.68 8.06
N ASN A 63 12.94 -0.31 8.64
CA ASN A 63 13.29 -0.84 9.96
C ASN A 63 13.25 -2.36 9.99
N LYS A 64 14.45 -2.98 10.01
CA LYS A 64 14.64 -4.43 10.05
C LYS A 64 14.09 -5.11 11.31
N LYS A 65 13.73 -4.36 12.35
CA LYS A 65 13.13 -4.90 13.59
C LYS A 65 11.62 -5.12 13.44
N PHE A 66 10.99 -4.56 12.42
CA PHE A 66 9.56 -4.75 12.20
C PHE A 66 9.27 -6.09 11.55
N THR A 67 8.15 -6.67 11.96
CA THR A 67 7.53 -7.79 11.26
C THR A 67 6.77 -7.22 10.07
N TYR A 68 7.08 -7.72 8.88
CA TYR A 68 6.42 -7.32 7.64
C TYR A 68 5.51 -8.43 7.12
N ARG A 69 4.43 -8.03 6.45
CA ARG A 69 3.59 -8.92 5.63
C ARG A 69 3.25 -8.26 4.31
N VAL A 70 2.91 -9.09 3.33
CA VAL A 70 2.42 -8.68 2.02
C VAL A 70 0.97 -9.09 1.93
N VAL A 71 0.12 -8.14 1.53
CA VAL A 71 -1.29 -8.38 1.21
C VAL A 71 -1.45 -8.28 -0.29
N ALA A 72 -1.87 -9.38 -0.93
CA ALA A 72 -2.15 -9.48 -2.36
C ALA A 72 -3.65 -9.72 -2.59
N GLY A 73 -4.15 -9.39 -3.79
CA GLY A 73 -5.53 -9.67 -4.19
C GLY A 73 -6.61 -8.85 -3.48
N ALA A 74 -6.24 -7.87 -2.66
CA ALA A 74 -7.17 -6.95 -2.02
C ALA A 74 -7.52 -5.79 -2.98
N HIS A 75 -8.81 -5.57 -3.21
CA HIS A 75 -9.34 -4.40 -3.88
C HIS A 75 -9.64 -3.27 -2.88
N ASN A 76 -10.14 -3.61 -1.69
CA ASN A 76 -10.33 -2.69 -0.58
C ASN A 76 -9.49 -3.12 0.62
N ILE A 77 -8.37 -2.42 0.86
CA ILE A 77 -7.42 -2.77 1.93
C ILE A 77 -8.04 -2.73 3.34
N SER A 78 -9.09 -1.91 3.53
CA SER A 78 -9.82 -1.77 4.78
C SER A 78 -10.80 -2.92 5.04
N ASP A 79 -11.15 -3.70 4.02
CA ASP A 79 -11.91 -4.93 4.18
C ASP A 79 -10.97 -6.09 4.52
N GLU A 80 -10.98 -6.51 5.78
CA GLU A 80 -10.17 -7.64 6.24
C GLU A 80 -10.75 -9.00 5.82
N ASN A 81 -12.02 -9.05 5.43
CA ASN A 81 -12.73 -10.28 5.08
C ASN A 81 -12.90 -10.45 3.56
N GLU A 82 -12.24 -9.64 2.75
CA GLU A 82 -12.29 -9.74 1.30
C GLU A 82 -11.80 -11.12 0.82
N PRO A 83 -12.60 -11.93 0.10
CA PRO A 83 -12.26 -13.32 -0.22
C PRO A 83 -10.99 -13.49 -1.09
N SER A 84 -10.67 -12.51 -1.93
CA SER A 84 -9.48 -12.51 -2.80
C SER A 84 -8.20 -12.13 -2.06
N ARG A 85 -8.31 -11.60 -0.83
CA ARG A 85 -7.19 -11.18 0.00
C ARG A 85 -6.33 -12.37 0.40
N GLN A 86 -5.04 -12.28 0.11
CA GLN A 86 -4.03 -13.26 0.49
C GLN A 86 -2.92 -12.58 1.28
N ILE A 87 -2.52 -13.20 2.39
CA ILE A 87 -1.51 -12.67 3.29
C ILE A 87 -0.29 -13.58 3.27
N HIS A 88 0.88 -13.02 2.98
CA HIS A 88 2.15 -13.74 2.94
C HIS A 88 3.22 -13.02 3.74
N GLU A 89 4.00 -13.76 4.52
CA GLU A 89 5.18 -13.24 5.19
C GLU A 89 6.41 -13.35 4.27
N PRO A 90 7.20 -12.27 4.08
CA PRO A 90 8.43 -12.36 3.29
C PRO A 90 9.47 -13.23 3.99
N CYS A 91 10.02 -14.22 3.28
CA CYS A 91 11.13 -15.03 3.81
C CYS A 91 12.49 -14.33 3.72
N ARG A 92 12.66 -13.38 2.78
CA ARG A 92 13.93 -12.67 2.54
C ARG A 92 13.71 -11.33 1.86
N PHE A 93 14.52 -10.34 2.24
CA PHE A 93 14.60 -9.03 1.59
C PHE A 93 15.89 -8.94 0.76
N HIS A 94 15.75 -8.67 -0.54
CA HIS A 94 16.86 -8.49 -1.47
C HIS A 94 17.00 -7.01 -1.82
N GLN A 95 17.70 -6.28 -0.96
CA GLN A 95 17.95 -4.86 -1.20
C GLN A 95 19.10 -4.68 -2.20
N HIS A 96 18.95 -3.75 -3.14
CA HIS A 96 20.00 -3.47 -4.11
C HIS A 96 21.29 -2.99 -3.39
N PRO A 97 22.49 -3.54 -3.72
CA PRO A 97 23.73 -3.29 -2.97
C PRO A 97 24.21 -1.83 -3.04
N LYS A 98 23.75 -1.07 -4.05
CA LYS A 98 24.06 0.36 -4.20
C LYS A 98 23.00 1.29 -3.60
N TRP A 99 21.96 0.76 -2.95
CA TRP A 99 20.97 1.63 -2.31
C TRP A 99 21.59 2.35 -1.12
N ASN A 100 21.34 3.66 -1.04
CA ASN A 100 21.85 4.53 0.00
C ASN A 100 20.67 5.34 0.58
N TYR A 101 20.44 5.15 1.88
CA TYR A 101 19.36 5.79 2.62
C TYR A 101 19.47 7.33 2.65
N TYR A 102 20.68 7.90 2.55
CA TYR A 102 20.90 9.35 2.65
C TYR A 102 20.55 10.14 1.38
N ILE A 103 20.27 9.46 0.28
CA ILE A 103 19.93 10.07 -1.01
C ILE A 103 18.54 9.62 -1.50
N SER A 104 17.75 9.03 -0.61
CA SER A 104 16.38 8.54 -0.87
C SER A 104 15.33 9.42 -0.21
#